data_AF-A0A7C9DSC5-F1
#
_entry.id   AF-A0A7C9DSC5-F1
#
_cell.length_a   1.000
_cell.length_b   1.000
_cell.length_c   1.000
_cell.angle_alpha   90.00
_cell.angle_beta   90.00
_cell.angle_gamma   90.00
#
_symmetry.space_group_name_H-M   'P 1'
#
loop_
_entity.id
_entity.type
_entity.pdbx_description
1 polymer ?
#
loop_
_entity_poly.entity_id
_entity_poly.type
_entity_poly.pdbx_seq_one_letter_code
_entity_poly.pdbx_strand_id
1 'polypeptide(L)'
;PEQIVYYHIIPEYQTEESMYNAVRRFGKVRYDTLRLPFKVTAEEADGSVRFGQGEGSAYLFDPDIYTDGRISVQGIDGVLFPAEEIASESKSTRPAKVVTKARRGKLMEMTCRMLGSVGLGRRLGSCL
;
A
#
# COMPACT_ATOMS: atom_id res chain seq x y z
N PRO A 1 -7.09 5.78 22.93
CA PRO A 1 -5.65 6.11 22.96
C PRO A 1 -4.78 5.00 23.57
N GLU A 2 -5.14 4.41 24.71
CA GLU A 2 -4.32 3.36 25.35
C GLU A 2 -4.21 2.07 24.52
N GLN A 3 -5.24 1.74 23.73
CA GLN A 3 -5.24 0.57 22.83
C GLN A 3 -4.10 0.62 21.81
N ILE A 4 -3.83 1.81 21.26
CA ILE A 4 -2.77 2.06 20.30
C ILE A 4 -1.41 1.76 20.94
N VAL A 5 -1.18 2.21 22.19
CA VAL A 5 0.08 1.96 22.90
C VAL A 5 0.34 0.46 23.05
N TYR A 6 -0.64 -0.33 23.46
CA TYR A 6 -0.47 -1.78 23.62
C TYR A 6 -0.22 -2.51 22.30
N TYR A 7 -0.68 -1.96 21.18
CA TYR A 7 -0.44 -2.54 19.86
C TYR A 7 1.04 -2.42 19.43
N HIS A 8 1.77 -1.46 20.00
CA HIS A 8 3.20 -1.28 19.75
C HIS A 8 4.09 -2.11 20.69
N ILE A 9 3.49 -2.86 21.63
CA ILE A 9 4.23 -3.68 22.59
C ILE A 9 4.12 -5.15 22.18
N ILE A 10 5.25 -5.70 21.75
CA ILE A 10 5.44 -7.14 21.55
C ILE A 10 5.99 -7.71 22.88
N PRO A 11 5.26 -8.62 23.55
CA PRO A 11 5.67 -9.17 24.84
C PRO A 11 6.83 -10.17 24.71
N GLU A 12 7.09 -10.68 23.51
CA GLU A 12 8.24 -11.52 23.22
C GLU A 12 9.49 -10.67 22.96
N TYR A 13 10.62 -11.08 23.53
CA TYR A 13 11.89 -10.42 23.31
C TYR A 13 12.36 -10.63 21.86
N GLN A 14 12.45 -9.54 21.09
CA GLN A 14 12.83 -9.57 19.68
C GLN A 14 13.94 -8.54 19.43
N THR A 15 15.14 -9.03 19.11
CA THR A 15 16.23 -8.17 18.64
C THR A 15 16.03 -7.78 17.17
N GLU A 16 16.72 -6.72 16.73
CA GLU A 16 16.79 -6.33 15.32
C GLU A 16 17.11 -7.52 14.40
N GLU A 17 18.20 -8.22 14.69
CA GLU A 17 18.66 -9.34 13.88
C GLU A 17 17.58 -10.42 13.77
N SER A 18 16.86 -10.69 14.88
CA SER A 18 15.75 -11.65 14.90
C SER A 18 14.63 -11.20 13.97
N MET A 19 14.24 -9.92 14.01
CA MET A 19 13.19 -9.38 13.14
C MET A 19 13.54 -9.50 11.67
N TYR A 20 14.75 -9.08 11.28
CA TYR A 20 15.23 -9.20 9.89
C TYR A 20 15.31 -10.66 9.43
N ASN A 21 15.85 -11.54 10.27
CA ASN A 21 15.97 -12.95 9.95
C ASN A 21 14.59 -13.61 9.82
N ALA A 22 13.64 -13.25 10.68
CA ALA A 22 12.30 -13.80 10.65
C ALA A 22 11.58 -13.42 9.34
N VAL A 23 11.60 -12.13 8.94
CA VAL A 23 10.94 -11.72 7.70
C VAL A 23 11.64 -12.28 6.45
N ARG A 24 12.97 -12.36 6.42
CA ARG A 24 13.70 -12.94 5.28
C ARG A 24 13.45 -14.44 5.10
N ARG A 25 13.26 -15.18 6.20
CA ARG A 25 13.03 -16.63 6.16
C ARG A 25 11.58 -16.98 5.85
N PHE A 26 10.64 -16.26 6.46
CA PHE A 26 9.22 -16.61 6.40
C PHE A 26 8.42 -15.70 5.46
N GLY A 27 9.01 -14.61 4.96
CA GLY A 27 8.38 -13.58 4.14
C GLY A 27 7.42 -12.69 4.93
N LYS A 28 6.50 -13.33 5.66
CA LYS A 28 5.45 -12.70 6.46
C LYS A 28 5.39 -13.33 7.84
N VAL A 29 5.60 -12.53 8.87
CA VAL A 29 5.61 -12.95 10.28
C VAL A 29 4.48 -12.24 11.02
N ARG A 30 3.92 -12.90 12.04
CA ARG A 30 2.89 -12.32 12.90
C ARG A 30 3.40 -12.33 14.33
N TYR A 31 3.47 -11.16 14.94
CA TYR A 31 3.81 -10.98 16.34
C TYR A 31 2.55 -10.81 17.16
N ASP A 32 2.49 -11.49 18.30
CA ASP A 32 1.45 -11.27 19.28
C ASP A 32 1.70 -9.94 19.99
N THR A 33 0.64 -9.18 20.26
CA THR A 33 0.71 -7.94 21.05
C THR A 33 0.21 -8.18 22.47
N LEU A 34 0.44 -7.24 23.38
CA LEU A 34 0.04 -7.39 24.77
C LEU A 34 -1.48 -7.61 24.97
N ARG A 35 -2.32 -7.10 24.05
CA ARG A 35 -3.76 -7.37 24.05
C ARG A 35 -4.14 -8.41 22.99
N LEU A 36 -4.61 -9.56 23.44
CA LEU A 36 -5.34 -10.51 22.58
C LEU A 36 -6.69 -9.89 22.16
N PRO A 37 -7.14 -10.05 20.90
CA PRO A 37 -6.62 -10.93 19.85
C PRO A 37 -5.71 -10.25 18.80
N PHE A 38 -5.20 -9.04 19.07
CA PHE A 38 -4.48 -8.27 18.05
C PHE A 38 -3.07 -8.79 17.79
N LYS A 39 -2.75 -8.97 16.51
CA LYS A 39 -1.42 -9.39 16.05
C LYS A 39 -0.89 -8.37 15.05
N VAL A 40 0.35 -7.94 15.27
CA VAL A 40 1.07 -7.10 14.30
C VAL A 40 1.68 -8.01 13.24
N THR A 41 1.44 -7.69 11.98
CA THR A 41 2.07 -8.37 10.86
C THR A 41 3.37 -7.66 10.51
N ALA A 42 4.42 -8.41 10.19
CA ALA A 42 5.67 -7.88 9.65
C ALA A 42 6.01 -8.58 8.34
N GLU A 43 6.49 -7.82 7.35
CA GLU A 43 6.88 -8.30 6.02
C GLU A 43 8.20 -7.66 5.61
N GLU A 44 8.97 -8.35 4.77
CA GLU A 44 10.16 -7.75 4.14
C GLU A 44 9.72 -6.80 3.02
N ALA A 45 10.16 -5.55 3.07
CA ALA A 45 9.87 -4.55 2.05
C ALA A 45 11.08 -3.61 1.86
N ASP A 46 11.51 -3.42 0.62
CA ASP A 46 12.54 -2.45 0.22
C ASP A 46 13.89 -2.61 0.98
N GLY A 47 14.21 -3.84 1.39
CA GLY A 47 15.42 -4.14 2.17
C GLY A 47 15.31 -3.84 3.66
N SER A 48 14.16 -3.36 4.14
CA SER A 48 13.83 -3.18 5.56
C SER A 48 12.67 -4.08 6.02
N VAL A 49 12.34 -4.02 7.31
CA VAL A 49 11.15 -4.65 7.88
C VAL A 49 9.99 -3.64 7.86
N ARG A 50 8.86 -4.03 7.30
CA ARG A 50 7.62 -3.25 7.32
C ARG A 50 6.59 -3.93 8.22
N PHE A 51 6.08 -3.18 9.19
CA PHE A 51 5.02 -3.60 10.10
C PHE A 51 3.66 -3.09 9.63
N GLY A 52 2.59 -3.81 9.95
CA GLY A 52 1.22 -3.47 9.60
C GLY A 52 0.80 -3.93 8.20
N GLN A 53 -0.37 -3.49 7.76
CA GLN A 53 -0.94 -3.84 6.45
C GLN A 53 -1.55 -2.58 5.82
N GLY A 54 -1.36 -2.40 4.51
CA GLY A 54 -1.99 -1.30 3.76
C GLY A 54 -1.42 0.08 4.10
N GLU A 55 -2.28 1.07 4.29
CA GLU A 55 -1.92 2.47 4.53
C GLU A 55 -1.40 2.75 5.95
N GLY A 56 -1.79 1.92 6.94
CA GLY A 56 -1.34 2.04 8.33
C GLY A 56 -0.07 1.25 8.63
N SER A 57 0.81 1.10 7.64
CA SER A 57 2.07 0.37 7.80
C SER A 57 3.22 1.30 8.16
N ALA A 58 4.18 0.79 8.91
CA ALA A 58 5.38 1.53 9.30
C ALA A 58 6.64 0.72 8.99
N TYR A 59 7.70 1.38 8.55
CA TYR A 59 9.02 0.79 8.35
C TYR A 59 9.84 0.87 9.64
N LEU A 60 10.67 -0.15 9.83
CA LEU A 60 11.73 -0.14 10.84
C LEU A 60 12.78 0.90 10.42
N PHE A 61 12.95 1.93 11.25
CA PHE A 61 13.84 3.06 10.98
C PHE A 61 15.07 3.06 11.89
N ASP A 62 14.87 2.84 13.19
CA ASP A 62 15.92 2.87 14.20
C ASP A 62 15.87 1.60 15.06
N PRO A 63 16.58 0.53 14.65
CA PRO A 63 16.36 -0.80 15.20
C PRO A 63 17.03 -1.06 16.56
N ASP A 64 17.92 -0.18 17.03
CA ASP A 64 18.79 -0.43 18.19
C ASP A 64 18.78 0.68 19.26
N ILE A 65 17.72 1.48 19.33
CA ILE A 65 17.55 2.58 20.33
C ILE A 65 17.91 2.16 21.76
N TYR A 66 17.48 0.97 22.19
CA TYR A 66 17.84 0.41 23.50
C TYR A 66 17.72 -1.11 23.52
N THR A 67 18.73 -1.78 24.09
CA THR A 67 18.71 -3.23 24.33
C THR A 67 19.36 -3.58 25.67
N ASP A 68 18.71 -4.42 26.48
CA ASP A 68 19.22 -4.86 27.80
C ASP A 68 18.99 -6.36 28.05
N GLY A 69 18.84 -7.15 26.98
CA GLY A 69 18.58 -8.59 27.04
C GLY A 69 17.19 -9.01 27.57
N ARG A 70 16.40 -8.07 28.10
CA ARG A 70 15.01 -8.27 28.55
C ARG A 70 14.02 -7.45 27.75
N ILE A 71 14.40 -6.22 27.42
CA ILE A 71 13.60 -5.29 26.63
C ILE A 71 14.49 -4.80 25.49
N SER A 72 13.87 -4.67 24.33
CA SER A 72 14.44 -4.06 23.13
C SER A 72 13.47 -3.00 22.65
N VAL A 73 13.97 -1.82 22.30
CA VAL A 73 13.15 -0.71 21.80
C VAL A 73 13.58 -0.42 20.36
N GLN A 74 12.59 -0.41 19.46
CA GLN A 74 12.78 -0.10 18.06
C GLN A 74 11.96 1.14 17.67
N GLY A 75 12.57 2.01 16.86
CA GLY A 75 11.94 3.13 16.20
C GLY A 75 11.32 2.72 14.87
N ILE A 76 10.03 3.03 14.72
CA ILE A 76 9.29 2.91 13.47
C ILE A 76 8.86 4.30 13.01
N ASP A 77 8.75 4.50 11.70
CA ASP A 77 8.45 5.80 11.08
C ASP A 77 6.96 6.22 11.18
N GLY A 78 6.07 5.28 11.49
CA GLY A 78 4.63 5.48 11.52
C GLY A 78 3.97 4.83 12.74
N VAL A 79 2.77 5.32 13.08
CA VAL A 79 1.95 4.75 14.15
C VAL A 79 1.08 3.63 13.59
N LEU A 80 1.13 2.46 14.23
CA LEU A 80 0.34 1.31 13.84
C LEU A 80 -1.05 1.37 14.48
N PHE A 81 -2.10 1.13 13.68
CA PHE A 81 -3.48 1.09 14.15
C PHE A 81 -4.01 -0.36 14.13
N PRO A 82 -4.73 -0.80 15.17
CA PRO A 82 -5.36 -2.12 15.20
C PRO A 82 -6.53 -2.18 14.20
N ALA A 83 -6.77 -3.36 13.63
CA ALA A 83 -7.77 -3.55 12.55
C ALA A 83 -9.22 -3.18 12.93
N GLU A 84 -9.57 -3.18 14.23
CA GLU A 84 -10.91 -2.77 14.69
C GLU A 84 -11.18 -1.27 14.48
N GLU A 85 -10.15 -0.41 14.53
CA GLU A 85 -10.32 1.04 14.28
C GLU A 85 -10.51 1.34 12.78
N ILE A 86 -10.01 0.47 11.89
CA ILE A 86 -10.15 0.60 10.43
C ILE A 86 -11.57 0.18 9.97
N ALA A 87 -12.24 -0.69 10.72
CA ALA A 87 -13.63 -1.08 10.44
C ALA A 87 -14.64 0.04 10.74
N SER A 88 -14.30 0.99 11.62
CA SER A 88 -15.11 2.18 11.87
C SER A 88 -14.97 3.27 10.80
N GLU A 89 -13.85 3.32 10.06
CA GLU A 89 -13.58 4.40 9.10
C GLU A 89 -13.75 4.01 7.63
N SER A 90 -13.79 2.71 7.31
CA SER A 90 -13.87 2.23 5.92
C SER A 90 -15.28 2.17 5.29
N LYS A 91 -16.33 2.70 5.94
CA LYS A 91 -17.68 2.85 5.32
C LYS A 91 -17.87 4.18 4.61
N SER A 92 -17.09 4.45 3.57
CA SER A 92 -17.34 5.54 2.61
C SER A 92 -16.35 5.36 1.47
N THR A 93 -16.64 4.63 0.39
CA THR A 93 -17.50 5.08 -0.70
C THR A 93 -17.58 3.94 -1.74
N ARG A 94 -18.79 3.51 -2.08
CA ARG A 94 -19.04 2.89 -3.39
C ARG A 94 -19.48 4.00 -4.34
N PRO A 95 -18.95 4.03 -5.56
CA PRO A 95 -19.84 4.19 -6.68
C PRO A 95 -19.71 2.99 -7.62
N ALA A 96 -20.78 2.20 -7.67
CA ALA A 96 -20.97 1.18 -8.68
C ALA A 96 -21.06 1.86 -10.05
N LYS A 97 -20.02 1.74 -10.88
CA LYS A 97 -20.12 2.10 -12.30
C LYS A 97 -20.93 1.03 -13.03
N VAL A 98 -22.23 1.21 -13.04
CA VAL A 98 -23.16 0.54 -13.96
C VAL A 98 -22.91 1.13 -15.34
N VAL A 99 -22.21 0.38 -16.20
CA VAL A 99 -22.05 0.71 -17.62
C VAL A 99 -23.11 -0.05 -18.41
N THR A 100 -24.25 0.60 -18.67
CA THR A 100 -25.26 0.11 -19.63
C THR A 100 -24.99 0.68 -21.02
N LYS A 101 -24.93 -0.21 -22.01
CA LYS A 101 -24.67 0.04 -23.43
C LYS A 101 -25.99 0.37 -24.17
N ALA A 102 -26.07 1.46 -24.94
CA ALA A 102 -27.06 1.68 -26.03
C ALA A 102 -26.55 2.82 -26.96
N ARG A 103 -26.05 2.53 -28.18
CA ARG A 103 -26.70 2.42 -29.52
C ARG A 103 -27.20 3.74 -30.16
N ARG A 104 -26.55 4.06 -31.30
CA ARG A 104 -27.03 4.69 -32.56
C ARG A 104 -27.64 6.12 -32.54
N GLY A 105 -26.97 7.03 -33.26
CA GLY A 105 -27.60 7.72 -34.40
C GLY A 105 -27.51 9.24 -34.48
N LYS A 106 -26.72 9.72 -35.47
CA LYS A 106 -27.08 10.70 -36.51
C LYS A 106 -27.32 12.18 -36.12
N LEU A 107 -26.41 13.07 -36.53
CA LEU A 107 -26.58 14.25 -37.43
C LEU A 107 -25.35 15.16 -37.28
N MET A 108 -24.49 15.30 -38.30
CA MET A 108 -24.57 16.26 -39.42
C MET A 108 -23.58 17.41 -39.17
N GLU A 109 -22.37 17.27 -39.72
CA GLU A 109 -21.86 18.01 -40.90
C GLU A 109 -21.53 19.48 -40.61
N MET A 110 -20.30 19.91 -40.92
CA MET A 110 -20.02 20.83 -42.05
C MET A 110 -18.64 21.51 -41.91
N THR A 111 -17.78 21.17 -42.88
CA THR A 111 -16.94 22.08 -43.69
C THR A 111 -15.64 22.69 -43.12
N CYS A 112 -14.51 22.23 -43.66
CA CYS A 112 -13.41 23.11 -44.08
C CYS A 112 -12.67 22.44 -45.26
N ARG A 113 -13.12 22.66 -46.50
CA ARG A 113 -12.44 23.41 -47.58
C ARG A 113 -10.90 23.44 -47.49
N MET A 114 -10.24 22.74 -48.42
CA MET A 114 -9.27 23.33 -49.37
C MET A 114 -9.10 22.37 -50.57
N LEU A 115 -9.49 22.83 -51.77
CA LEU A 115 -9.25 22.17 -53.05
C LEU A 115 -7.80 22.41 -53.49
N GLY A 116 -7.16 21.38 -54.07
CA GLY A 116 -5.90 21.50 -54.81
C GLY A 116 -5.51 20.18 -55.46
N SER A 117 -5.73 20.06 -56.76
CA SER A 117 -5.59 18.88 -57.61
C SER A 117 -4.15 18.61 -58.08
N VAL A 118 -3.80 17.32 -58.15
CA VAL A 118 -2.84 16.64 -59.06
C VAL A 118 -1.34 16.99 -58.95
N GLY A 119 -0.52 15.97 -58.66
CA GLY A 119 0.82 15.83 -59.26
C GLY A 119 1.99 15.49 -58.32
N LEU A 120 2.57 14.30 -58.53
CA LEU A 120 3.92 13.83 -58.15
C LEU A 120 4.29 13.67 -56.66
N GLY A 121 4.62 12.40 -56.30
CA GLY A 121 5.93 12.10 -55.74
C GLY A 121 6.06 11.84 -54.23
N ARG A 122 6.45 10.58 -53.93
CA ARG A 122 7.32 10.13 -52.82
C ARG A 122 6.78 10.17 -51.38
N ARG A 123 6.80 8.97 -50.78
CA ARG A 123 7.26 8.64 -49.41
C ARG A 123 6.68 9.48 -48.27
N LEU A 124 5.88 8.84 -47.42
CA LEU A 124 6.33 8.30 -46.13
C LEU A 124 5.18 7.54 -45.47
N GLY A 125 5.52 6.40 -44.86
CA GLY A 125 4.58 5.55 -44.17
C GLY A 125 3.90 6.27 -43.01
N SER A 126 2.59 6.09 -42.96
CA SER A 126 1.74 6.06 -41.77
C SER A 126 2.36 5.12 -40.70
N CYS A 127 2.12 5.22 -39.40
CA CYS A 127 0.96 5.64 -38.61
C CYS A 127 1.50 6.31 -37.33
N LEU A 128 0.83 7.27 -36.71
CA LEU A 128 -0.29 7.12 -35.75
C LEU A 128 -0.07 6.03 -34.69
#